data_AF-A0A101A8C0-F1
#
_entry.id   AF-A0A101A8C0-F1
#
_cell.length_a   1.000
_cell.length_b   1.000
_cell.length_c   1.000
_cell.angle_alpha   90.00
_cell.angle_beta   90.00
_cell.angle_gamma   90.00
#
_symmetry.space_group_name_H-M   'P 1'
#
loop_
_entity.id
_entity.type
_entity.pdbx_description
1 polymer ?
#
loop_
_entity_poly.entity_id
_entity_poly.type
_entity_poly.pdbx_seq_one_letter_code
_entity_poly.pdbx_strand_id
1 'polypeptide(L)'
;MAVSLGVLTGAQPAWADMTQEDYKFLTTLESIGWTIHDPAVLISQGHMVCNEGLAHGVSWLEMRSTLMGYGYSRDDASLLIHNAVLAYCPTYSHVSDEIYEDLMGGGR
;
A
#
# COMPACT_ATOMS: atom_id res chain seq x y z
N MET A 1 -23.44 -43.07 21.83
CA MET A 1 -21.98 -42.83 21.90
C MET A 1 -21.70 -41.56 21.13
N ALA A 2 -21.11 -40.57 21.80
CA ALA A 2 -20.78 -39.26 21.23
C ALA A 2 -19.43 -39.33 20.50
N VAL A 3 -19.33 -38.71 19.33
CA VAL A 3 -18.05 -38.40 18.69
C VAL A 3 -18.02 -36.89 18.50
N SER A 4 -17.50 -36.21 19.51
CA SER A 4 -17.22 -34.77 19.47
C SER A 4 -16.02 -34.55 18.55
N LEU A 5 -16.29 -34.10 17.31
CA LEU A 5 -15.27 -33.56 16.42
C LEU A 5 -14.89 -32.17 16.91
N GLY A 6 -13.85 -32.11 17.74
CA GLY A 6 -13.19 -30.87 18.12
C GLY A 6 -12.53 -30.25 16.88
N VAL A 7 -13.15 -29.21 16.33
CA VAL A 7 -12.50 -28.35 15.34
C VAL A 7 -11.44 -27.56 16.09
N LEU A 8 -10.17 -27.91 15.85
CA LEU A 8 -9.04 -27.06 16.15
C LEU A 8 -9.19 -25.78 15.33
N THR A 9 -9.73 -24.73 15.93
CA THR A 9 -9.67 -23.37 15.40
C THR A 9 -8.23 -22.90 15.51
N GLY A 10 -7.38 -23.36 14.60
CA GLY A 10 -6.09 -22.71 14.36
C GLY A 10 -6.39 -21.31 13.86
N ALA A 11 -6.10 -20.30 14.68
CA ALA A 11 -6.03 -18.93 14.20
C ALA A 11 -4.99 -18.92 13.08
N GLN A 12 -5.46 -18.90 11.83
CA GLN A 12 -4.58 -18.76 10.69
C GLN A 12 -3.85 -17.43 10.89
N PRO A 13 -2.51 -17.40 10.82
CA PRO A 13 -1.83 -16.12 10.81
C PRO A 13 -2.46 -15.30 9.67
N ALA A 14 -2.78 -14.03 9.91
CA ALA A 14 -3.44 -13.11 8.97
C ALA A 14 -2.69 -12.91 7.63
N TRP A 15 -1.60 -13.64 7.43
CA TRP A 15 -0.79 -13.78 6.23
C TRP A 15 -1.39 -14.76 5.21
N ALA A 16 -2.40 -15.56 5.61
CA ALA A 16 -3.04 -16.54 4.72
C ALA A 16 -3.93 -15.91 3.63
N ASP A 17 -4.42 -14.68 3.84
CA ASP A 17 -5.29 -13.95 2.91
C ASP A 17 -4.53 -12.91 2.06
N MET A 18 -3.21 -12.85 2.17
CA MET A 18 -2.39 -11.87 1.47
C MET A 18 -2.34 -12.20 -0.02
N THR A 19 -2.77 -11.25 -0.87
CA THR A 19 -2.80 -11.45 -2.31
C THR A 19 -1.39 -11.38 -2.91
N GLN A 20 -1.24 -11.84 -4.16
CA GLN A 20 0.03 -11.70 -4.88
C GLN A 20 0.42 -10.22 -5.06
N GLU A 21 -0.56 -9.33 -5.19
CA GLU A 21 -0.38 -7.89 -5.34
C GLU A 21 0.12 -7.27 -4.03
N ASP A 22 -0.44 -7.68 -2.89
CA ASP A 22 0.00 -7.26 -1.56
C ASP A 22 1.44 -7.68 -1.29
N TYR A 23 1.79 -8.93 -1.64
CA TYR A 23 3.16 -9.39 -1.52
C TYR A 23 4.11 -8.56 -2.38
N LYS A 24 3.76 -8.26 -3.64
CA LYS A 24 4.56 -7.44 -4.53
C LYS A 24 4.73 -6.01 -3.99
N PHE A 25 3.66 -5.42 -3.47
CA PHE A 25 3.69 -4.08 -2.87
C PHE A 25 4.66 -4.01 -1.69
N LEU A 26 4.49 -4.91 -0.70
CA LEU A 26 5.32 -4.91 0.50
C LEU A 26 6.78 -5.23 0.18
N THR A 27 7.05 -6.25 -0.65
CA THR A 27 8.42 -6.58 -1.04
C THR A 27 9.11 -5.46 -1.81
N THR A 28 8.38 -4.67 -2.58
CA THR A 28 8.94 -3.50 -3.27
C THR A 28 9.32 -2.42 -2.24
N LEU A 29 8.47 -2.13 -1.26
CA LEU A 29 8.77 -1.20 -0.18
C LEU A 29 10.01 -1.65 0.64
N GLU A 30 10.10 -2.92 1.00
CA GLU A 30 11.28 -3.47 1.67
C GLU A 30 12.55 -3.33 0.81
N SER A 31 12.45 -3.57 -0.50
CA SER A 31 13.59 -3.45 -1.43
C SER A 31 14.16 -2.04 -1.55
N ILE A 32 13.33 -1.02 -1.32
CA ILE A 32 13.74 0.40 -1.28
C ILE A 32 14.11 0.87 0.13
N GLY A 33 14.24 -0.06 1.09
CA GLY A 33 14.78 0.18 2.42
C GLY A 33 13.76 0.46 3.51
N TRP A 34 12.46 0.28 3.26
CA TRP A 34 11.45 0.45 4.31
C TRP A 34 11.50 -0.69 5.31
N THR A 35 11.42 -0.35 6.60
CA THR A 35 11.20 -1.34 7.66
C THR A 35 9.71 -1.43 7.94
N ILE A 36 9.10 -2.56 7.61
CA ILE A 36 7.67 -2.77 7.76
C ILE A 36 7.36 -3.35 9.14
N HIS A 37 6.75 -2.52 10.00
CA HIS A 37 6.33 -2.95 11.34
C HIS A 37 4.90 -3.49 11.36
N ASP A 38 4.02 -2.90 10.56
CA ASP A 38 2.61 -3.30 10.43
C ASP A 38 2.23 -3.42 8.95
N PRO A 39 2.37 -4.62 8.35
CA PRO A 39 2.07 -4.83 6.94
C PRO A 39 0.59 -4.65 6.62
N ALA A 40 -0.32 -4.94 7.57
CA ALA A 40 -1.76 -4.83 7.35
C ALA A 40 -2.18 -3.36 7.17
N VAL A 41 -1.60 -2.46 7.97
CA VAL A 41 -1.82 -1.02 7.84
C VAL A 41 -1.28 -0.50 6.50
N LEU A 42 -0.08 -0.92 6.09
CA LEU A 42 0.48 -0.50 4.80
C LEU A 42 -0.33 -1.00 3.62
N ILE A 43 -0.73 -2.27 3.62
CA ILE A 43 -1.62 -2.85 2.60
C ILE A 43 -2.91 -2.03 2.52
N SER A 44 -3.55 -1.78 3.66
CA SER A 44 -4.80 -1.00 3.71
C SER A 44 -4.62 0.41 3.11
N GLN A 45 -3.50 1.07 3.42
CA GLN A 45 -3.20 2.39 2.86
C GLN A 45 -2.86 2.34 1.37
N GLY A 46 -2.16 1.31 0.90
CA GLY A 46 -1.89 1.08 -0.52
C GLY A 46 -3.19 0.87 -1.31
N HIS A 47 -4.11 0.05 -0.79
CA HIS A 47 -5.44 -0.12 -1.38
C HIS A 47 -6.24 1.18 -1.39
N MET A 48 -6.18 1.98 -0.32
CA MET A 48 -6.85 3.28 -0.23
C MET A 48 -6.43 4.22 -1.36
N VAL A 49 -5.15 4.22 -1.77
CA VAL A 49 -4.66 5.04 -2.90
C VAL A 49 -5.44 4.77 -4.18
N CYS A 50 -5.65 3.50 -4.51
CA CYS A 50 -6.34 3.11 -5.73
C CYS A 50 -7.86 3.13 -5.60
N ASN A 51 -8.38 2.53 -4.52
CA ASN A 51 -9.81 2.27 -4.33
C ASN A 51 -10.58 3.50 -3.88
N GLU A 52 -10.03 4.30 -2.97
CA GLU A 52 -10.69 5.47 -2.40
C GLU A 52 -10.14 6.78 -2.98
N GLY A 53 -8.91 6.77 -3.48
CA GLY A 53 -8.25 7.91 -4.08
C GLY A 53 -8.53 8.04 -5.57
N LEU A 54 -7.69 7.41 -6.38
CA LEU A 54 -7.65 7.61 -7.83
C LEU A 54 -8.95 7.18 -8.52
N ALA A 55 -9.58 6.08 -8.09
CA ALA A 55 -10.87 5.65 -8.63
C ALA A 55 -12.03 6.65 -8.38
N HIS A 56 -11.90 7.50 -7.36
CA HIS A 56 -12.89 8.54 -7.03
C HIS A 56 -12.49 9.92 -7.56
N GLY A 57 -11.40 10.02 -8.34
CA GLY A 57 -10.91 11.28 -8.89
C GLY A 57 -10.14 12.17 -7.91
N VAL A 58 -9.74 11.62 -6.75
CA VAL A 58 -8.85 12.32 -5.82
C VAL A 58 -7.45 12.42 -6.43
N SER A 59 -6.82 13.59 -6.34
CA SER A 59 -5.48 13.76 -6.88
C SER A 59 -4.43 13.05 -6.02
N TRP A 60 -3.31 12.64 -6.63
CA TRP A 60 -2.21 12.03 -5.87
C TRP A 60 -1.59 13.00 -4.84
N LEU A 61 -1.67 14.31 -5.08
CA LEU A 61 -1.22 15.35 -4.14
C LEU A 61 -2.10 15.39 -2.88
N GLU A 62 -3.41 15.22 -3.03
CA GLU A 62 -4.33 15.10 -1.89
C GLU A 62 -4.10 13.79 -1.13
N MET A 63 -3.91 12.68 -1.85
CA MET A 63 -3.54 11.40 -1.24
C MET A 63 -2.24 11.51 -0.44
N ARG A 64 -1.24 12.21 -0.99
CA ARG A 64 0.03 12.46 -0.30
C ARG A 64 -0.20 13.26 0.98
N SER A 65 -1.04 14.29 0.92
CA SER A 65 -1.37 15.12 2.08
C SER A 65 -2.07 14.30 3.17
N THR A 66 -2.96 13.38 2.78
CA THR A 66 -3.62 12.43 3.69
C THR A 66 -2.60 11.50 4.37
N LEU A 67 -1.69 10.92 3.60
CA LEU A 67 -0.63 10.06 4.14
C LEU A 67 0.32 10.85 5.07
N MET A 68 0.70 12.07 4.71
CA MET A 68 1.46 12.94 5.62
C MET A 68 0.70 13.21 6.94
N GLY A 69 -0.63 13.27 6.91
CA GLY A 69 -1.48 13.32 8.10
C GLY A 69 -1.38 12.07 9.00
N TYR A 70 -1.01 10.92 8.45
CA TYR A 70 -0.70 9.70 9.20
C TYR A 70 0.74 9.62 9.71
N GLY A 71 1.56 10.64 9.42
CA GLY A 71 2.93 10.77 9.92
C GLY A 71 4.04 10.39 8.95
N TYR A 72 3.71 10.08 7.68
CA TYR A 72 4.74 9.87 6.66
C TYR A 72 5.43 11.19 6.28
N SER A 73 6.71 11.11 5.92
CA SER A 73 7.38 12.21 5.24
C SER A 73 6.75 12.44 3.85
N ARG A 74 6.98 13.61 3.25
CA ARG A 74 6.52 13.90 1.88
C ARG A 74 7.00 12.84 0.89
N ASP A 75 8.25 12.44 1.00
CA ASP A 75 8.88 11.49 0.07
C ASP A 75 8.38 10.08 0.33
N ASP A 76 8.22 9.68 1.60
CA ASP A 76 7.66 8.37 1.94
C ASP A 76 6.21 8.22 1.48
N ALA A 77 5.40 9.25 1.70
CA ALA A 77 4.02 9.28 1.21
C ALA A 77 3.97 9.17 -0.32
N SER A 78 4.87 9.87 -1.03
CA SER A 78 4.97 9.81 -2.49
C SER A 78 5.39 8.42 -2.97
N LEU A 79 6.41 7.82 -2.34
CA LEU A 79 6.87 6.46 -2.65
C LEU A 79 5.79 5.41 -2.37
N LEU A 80 5.04 5.55 -1.28
CA LEU A 80 3.92 4.66 -0.96
C LEU A 80 2.87 4.71 -2.08
N ILE A 81 2.45 5.92 -2.48
CA ILE A 81 1.47 6.11 -3.57
C ILE A 81 2.01 5.53 -4.89
N HIS A 82 3.25 5.83 -5.26
CA HIS A 82 3.89 5.32 -6.46
C HIS A 82 3.85 3.79 -6.52
N ASN A 83 4.29 3.13 -5.44
CA ASN A 83 4.32 1.67 -5.38
C ASN A 83 2.90 1.06 -5.32
N ALA A 84 1.96 1.72 -4.67
CA ALA A 84 0.56 1.29 -4.63
C ALA A 84 -0.08 1.34 -6.03
N VAL A 85 0.17 2.39 -6.81
CA VAL A 85 -0.31 2.52 -8.19
C VAL A 85 0.23 1.39 -9.07
N LEU A 86 1.53 1.09 -8.98
CA LEU A 86 2.18 0.03 -9.75
C LEU A 86 1.74 -1.39 -9.35
N ALA A 87 1.31 -1.57 -8.10
CA ALA A 87 0.85 -2.86 -7.58
C ALA A 87 -0.64 -3.11 -7.83
N TYR A 88 -1.50 -2.14 -7.52
CA TYR A 88 -2.94 -2.34 -7.39
C TYR A 88 -3.76 -1.68 -8.50
N CYS A 89 -3.26 -0.64 -9.16
CA CYS A 89 -4.04 0.07 -10.18
C CYS A 89 -3.19 0.57 -11.37
N PRO A 90 -2.64 -0.36 -12.17
CA PRO A 90 -1.72 -0.05 -13.27
C PRO A 90 -2.33 0.82 -14.38
N THR A 91 -3.66 0.89 -14.47
CA THR A 91 -4.37 1.83 -15.35
C THR A 91 -4.03 3.30 -15.05
N TYR A 92 -3.63 3.62 -13.81
CA TYR A 92 -3.19 4.95 -13.38
C TYR A 92 -1.66 5.11 -13.37
N SER A 93 -0.92 4.27 -14.09
CA SER A 93 0.56 4.33 -14.13
C SER A 93 1.14 5.70 -14.47
N HIS A 94 0.45 6.52 -15.26
CA HIS A 94 0.83 7.92 -15.53
C HIS A 94 0.98 8.76 -14.25
N VAL A 95 0.17 8.49 -13.21
CA VAL A 95 0.29 9.15 -11.89
C VAL A 95 1.60 8.75 -11.23
N SER A 96 2.04 7.50 -11.39
CA SER A 96 3.32 7.03 -10.88
C SER A 96 4.49 7.75 -11.56
N ASP A 97 4.37 8.05 -12.86
CA ASP A 97 5.38 8.82 -13.60
C ASP A 97 5.47 10.27 -13.09
N GLU A 98 4.32 10.94 -12.88
CA GLU A 98 4.26 12.29 -12.28
C GLU A 98 4.92 12.33 -10.89
N ILE A 99 4.66 11.33 -10.06
CA ILE A 99 5.27 11.21 -8.73
C ILE A 99 6.78 11.06 -8.84
N TYR A 100 7.25 10.23 -9.78
CA TYR A 100 8.67 10.03 -10.00
C TYR A 100 9.37 11.33 -10.44
N GLU A 101 8.74 12.09 -11.34
CA GLU A 101 9.22 13.42 -11.74
C GLU A 101 9.26 14.40 -10.56
N ASP A 102 8.26 14.41 -9.68
CA ASP A 102 8.24 15.26 -8.48
C ASP A 102 9.34 14.88 -7.47
N LEU A 103 9.59 13.58 -7.28
CA LEU A 103 10.66 13.09 -6.40
C LEU A 103 12.05 13.46 -6.94
N MET A 104 12.25 13.40 -8.26
CA MET A 104 13.53 13.75 -8.90
C MET A 104 13.71 15.26 -9.08
N GLY A 105 12.62 16.02 -9.22
CA GLY A 105 12.61 17.46 -9.47
C GLY A 105 12.40 18.34 -8.23
N GLY A 106 12.10 17.75 -7.07
CA GLY A 106 11.69 18.41 -5.83
C GLY A 106 12.78 19.11 -5.01
N GLY A 107 13.96 19.36 -5.58
CA GLY A 107 15.03 20.16 -4.97
C GLY A 107 14.84 21.67 -5.12
N ARG A 108 13.69 22.22 -4.70
CA ARG A 108 13.46 23.67 -4.65
C ARG A 108 12.87 24.11 -3.32
#